data_AF-A0A3S5BWR9-F1
#
_entry.id   AF-A0A3S5BWR9-F1
#
_cell.length_a   1.000
_cell.length_b   1.000
_cell.length_c   1.000
_cell.angle_alpha   90.00
_cell.angle_beta   90.00
_cell.angle_gamma   90.00
#
_symmetry.space_group_name_H-M   'P 1'
#
loop_
_entity.id
_entity.type
_entity.pdbx_description
1 polymer ?
#
loop_
_entity_poly.entity_id
_entity_poly.type
_entity_poly.pdbx_seq_one_letter_code
_entity_poly.pdbx_strand_id
1 'polypeptide(L)'
;MASVIFKSIIRSSVPSLGASGGVCAVLGAFSGLYPDTGVCVPFIVHLVPHSFRAESVVNLLIGVEATALLLFARRSPIDHAAHLAGMLFGRSVP
;
A
#
# COMPACT_ATOMS: atom_id res chain seq x y z
N MET A 1 -12.34 7.57 -9.03
CA MET A 1 -13.75 8.02 -8.82
C MET A 1 -14.77 7.06 -9.42
N ALA A 2 -14.56 6.50 -10.62
CA ALA A 2 -15.48 5.54 -11.22
C ALA A 2 -15.80 4.31 -10.34
N SER A 3 -14.83 3.73 -9.60
CA SER A 3 -15.09 2.52 -8.80
C SER A 3 -15.93 2.75 -7.53
N VAL A 4 -15.82 3.92 -6.88
CA VAL A 4 -16.60 4.27 -5.67
C VAL A 4 -18.06 4.54 -6.06
N ILE A 5 -18.27 5.24 -7.17
CA ILE A 5 -19.60 5.53 -7.71
C ILE A 5 -20.24 4.23 -8.22
N PHE A 6 -19.51 3.40 -8.96
CA PHE A 6 -19.98 2.10 -9.43
C PHE A 6 -20.33 1.15 -8.27
N LYS A 7 -19.53 1.11 -7.19
CA LYS A 7 -19.86 0.36 -5.97
C LYS A 7 -21.13 0.86 -5.28
N SER A 8 -21.31 2.19 -5.24
CA SER A 8 -22.48 2.82 -4.62
C SER A 8 -23.76 2.56 -5.43
N ILE A 9 -23.66 2.53 -6.76
CA ILE A 9 -24.77 2.23 -7.68
C ILE A 9 -25.16 0.75 -7.63
N ILE A 10 -24.19 -0.16 -7.56
CA ILE A 10 -24.43 -1.61 -7.62
C ILE A 10 -24.81 -2.20 -6.26
N ARG A 11 -24.69 -1.44 -5.15
CA ARG A 11 -24.91 -1.93 -3.77
C ARG A 11 -24.23 -3.28 -3.52
N SER A 12 -23.03 -3.47 -4.08
CA SER A 12 -22.30 -4.72 -3.87
C SER A 12 -21.94 -4.83 -2.39
N SER A 13 -22.57 -5.77 -1.70
CA SER A 13 -22.30 -6.14 -0.31
C SER A 13 -20.95 -6.85 -0.15
N VAL A 14 -20.20 -7.02 -1.24
CA VAL A 14 -18.86 -7.59 -1.23
C VAL A 14 -17.88 -6.47 -0.86
N PRO A 15 -17.33 -6.45 0.37
CA PRO A 15 -16.23 -5.55 0.71
C PRO A 15 -15.11 -5.74 -0.32
N SER A 16 -14.34 -4.69 -0.65
CA SER A 16 -13.18 -4.86 -1.57
C SER A 16 -12.03 -5.54 -0.82
N LEU A 17 -12.30 -6.73 -0.30
CA LEU A 17 -11.33 -7.64 0.30
C LEU A 17 -10.22 -7.81 -0.72
N GLY A 18 -9.02 -7.33 -0.38
CA GLY A 18 -7.82 -7.45 -1.22
C GLY A 18 -7.47 -6.26 -2.11
N ALA A 19 -8.32 -5.23 -2.27
CA ALA A 19 -7.95 -4.07 -3.09
C ALA A 19 -6.76 -3.28 -2.49
N SER A 20 -6.72 -3.13 -1.17
CA SER A 20 -5.59 -2.50 -0.48
C SER A 20 -4.30 -3.31 -0.62
N GLY A 21 -4.38 -4.64 -0.53
CA GLY A 21 -3.24 -5.53 -0.81
C GLY A 21 -2.74 -5.40 -2.25
N GLY A 22 -3.65 -5.22 -3.22
CA GLY A 22 -3.31 -4.91 -4.61
C GLY A 22 -2.57 -3.58 -4.76
N VAL A 23 -3.01 -2.52 -4.07
CA VAL A 23 -2.28 -1.24 -4.04
C VAL A 23 -0.89 -1.42 -3.44
N CYS A 24 -0.78 -2.17 -2.34
CA CYS A 24 0.50 -2.53 -1.74
C CYS A 24 1.42 -3.29 -2.71
N ALA A 25 0.88 -4.17 -3.57
CA ALA A 25 1.65 -4.82 -4.61
C ALA A 25 2.16 -3.86 -5.68
N VAL A 26 1.35 -2.89 -6.12
CA VAL A 26 1.80 -1.84 -7.04
C VAL A 26 2.90 -0.99 -6.41
N LEU A 27 2.78 -0.62 -5.14
CA LEU A 27 3.82 0.12 -4.42
C LEU A 27 5.12 -0.69 -4.30
N GLY A 28 5.00 -1.97 -3.97
CA GLY A 28 6.12 -2.92 -3.95
C GLY A 28 6.85 -2.94 -5.29
N ALA A 29 6.11 -3.18 -6.39
CA ALA A 29 6.65 -3.23 -7.74
C ALA A 29 7.30 -1.91 -8.15
N PHE A 30 6.65 -0.77 -7.88
CA PHE A 30 7.21 0.54 -8.15
C PHE A 30 8.54 0.76 -7.44
N SER A 31 8.64 0.37 -6.16
CA SER A 31 9.90 0.49 -5.40
C SER A 31 11.00 -0.46 -5.86
N GLY A 32 10.65 -1.61 -6.45
CA GLY A 32 11.60 -2.55 -7.04
C GLY A 32 12.14 -2.06 -8.38
N LEU A 33 11.26 -1.56 -9.25
CA LEU A 33 11.60 -1.06 -10.58
C LEU A 33 12.31 0.31 -10.54
N TYR A 34 11.94 1.16 -9.58
CA TYR A 34 12.39 2.56 -9.51
C TYR A 34 12.84 2.97 -8.09
N PRO A 35 13.82 2.28 -7.49
CA PRO A 35 14.15 2.41 -6.06
C PRO A 35 14.60 3.82 -5.62
N ASP A 36 15.31 4.52 -6.50
CA ASP A 36 15.84 5.88 -6.24
C ASP A 36 14.83 7.00 -6.56
N THR A 37 13.65 6.68 -7.09
CA THR A 37 12.67 7.70 -7.46
C THR A 37 12.10 8.37 -6.22
N GLY A 38 12.09 9.70 -6.22
CA GLY A 38 11.49 10.51 -5.19
C GLY A 38 9.97 10.42 -5.22
N VAL A 39 9.37 10.06 -4.09
CA VAL A 39 7.93 10.10 -3.85
C VAL A 39 7.63 11.09 -2.71
N CYS A 40 6.48 11.72 -2.77
CA CYS A 40 6.01 12.66 -1.74
C CYS A 40 4.55 12.39 -1.42
N VAL A 41 4.08 12.93 -0.29
CA VAL A 41 2.66 12.93 0.03
C VAL A 41 1.98 13.98 -0.86
N PRO A 42 1.04 13.57 -1.74
CA PRO A 42 0.34 14.51 -2.60
C PRO A 42 -0.35 15.60 -1.78
N PHE A 43 -0.44 16.81 -2.35
CA PHE A 43 -1.04 18.00 -1.74
C PHE A 43 -0.26 18.61 -0.56
N ILE A 44 0.38 17.80 0.30
CA ILE A 44 1.22 18.29 1.40
C ILE A 44 2.52 18.92 0.88
N VAL A 45 3.05 18.40 -0.23
CA VAL A 45 4.27 18.91 -0.88
C VAL A 45 4.20 20.40 -1.23
N HIS A 46 2.99 20.95 -1.43
CA HIS A 46 2.78 22.38 -1.71
C HIS A 46 2.95 23.28 -0.49
N LEU A 47 2.79 22.74 0.73
CA LEU A 47 2.97 23.48 1.97
C LEU A 47 4.36 23.25 2.55
N VAL A 48 4.83 22.00 2.52
CA VAL A 48 6.13 21.59 3.06
C VAL A 48 6.85 20.78 1.98
N PRO A 49 7.87 21.33 1.30
CA PRO A 49 8.62 20.58 0.32
C PRO A 49 9.34 19.38 0.95
N HIS A 50 9.05 18.19 0.45
CA HIS A 50 9.66 16.94 0.92
C HIS A 50 9.70 15.91 -0.21
N SER A 51 10.65 14.99 -0.13
CA SER A 51 10.78 13.87 -1.06
C SER A 51 11.47 12.71 -0.35
N PHE A 52 10.99 11.50 -0.58
CA PHE A 52 11.52 10.27 0.00
C PHE A 52 11.83 9.29 -1.12
N ARG A 53 12.87 8.48 -0.97
CA ARG A 53 13.14 7.40 -1.93
C ARG A 53 12.01 6.37 -1.86
N ALA A 54 11.54 5.92 -3.02
CA ALA A 54 10.49 4.91 -3.14
C ALA A 54 10.83 3.64 -2.34
N GLU A 55 12.08 3.19 -2.42
CA GLU A 55 12.58 2.06 -1.64
C GLU A 55 12.44 2.28 -0.12
N SER A 56 12.87 3.44 0.38
CA SER A 56 12.82 3.73 1.82
C SER A 56 11.39 3.78 2.35
N VAL A 57 10.46 4.33 1.55
CA VAL A 57 9.03 4.37 1.90
C VAL A 57 8.44 2.97 1.98
N VAL A 58 8.70 2.11 0.99
CA VAL A 58 8.17 0.74 1.01
C VAL A 58 8.81 -0.10 2.11
N ASN A 59 10.11 0.06 2.39
CA ASN A 59 10.77 -0.61 3.52
C ASN A 59 10.14 -0.22 4.86
N LEU A 60 9.82 1.07 5.04
CA LEU A 60 9.12 1.56 6.22
C LEU A 60 7.72 0.93 6.34
N LEU A 61 6.94 0.91 5.25
CA LEU A 61 5.61 0.31 5.23
C LEU A 61 5.65 -1.19 5.54
N ILE A 62 6.60 -1.94 4.98
CA ILE A 62 6.83 -3.36 5.32
C ILE A 62 7.08 -3.52 6.82
N GLY A 63 7.94 -2.69 7.41
CA GLY A 63 8.23 -2.72 8.85
C GLY A 63 7.01 -2.40 9.72
N VAL A 64 6.20 -1.42 9.31
CA VAL A 64 4.95 -1.06 9.99
C VAL A 64 3.94 -2.20 9.91
N GLU A 65 3.70 -2.78 8.73
CA GLU A 65 2.74 -3.88 8.55
C GLU A 65 3.18 -5.16 9.26
N ALA A 66 4.48 -5.48 9.25
CA ALA A 66 5.02 -6.59 10.03
C ALA A 66 4.84 -6.37 11.54
N THR A 67 5.12 -5.16 12.03
CA THR A 67 4.91 -4.80 13.44
C THR A 67 3.43 -4.84 13.81
N ALA A 68 2.54 -4.34 12.94
CA ALA A 68 1.11 -4.36 13.14
C ALA A 68 0.57 -5.80 13.17
N LEU A 69 1.09 -6.67 12.31
CA LEU A 69 0.76 -8.09 12.32
C LEU A 69 1.17 -8.76 13.64
N LEU A 70 2.32 -8.39 14.22
CA LEU A 70 2.77 -8.92 15.51
C LEU A 70 1.95 -8.39 16.70
N LEU A 71 1.68 -7.09 16.74
CA LEU A 71 1.03 -6.42 17.89
C LEU A 71 -0.50 -6.48 17.86
N PHE A 72 -1.10 -6.51 16.66
CA PHE A 72 -2.55 -6.40 16.45
C PHE A 72 -3.14 -7.60 15.70
N ALA A 73 -2.44 -8.75 15.69
CA ALA A 73 -2.85 -9.99 15.03
C ALA A 73 -4.29 -10.45 15.35
N ARG A 74 -4.84 -10.06 16.51
CA ARG A 74 -6.20 -10.45 16.92
C ARG A 74 -7.32 -9.60 16.32
N ARG A 75 -7.01 -8.44 15.74
CA ARG A 75 -8.01 -7.47 15.24
C ARG A 75 -8.22 -7.58 13.73
N SER A 76 -7.14 -7.65 12.97
CA SER A 76 -7.16 -7.59 11.49
C SER A 76 -5.95 -8.28 10.84
N PRO A 77 -5.66 -9.55 11.16
CA PRO A 77 -4.42 -10.21 10.71
C PRO A 77 -4.37 -10.39 9.19
N ILE A 78 -5.51 -10.66 8.56
CA ILE A 78 -5.59 -10.92 7.12
C ILE A 78 -5.31 -9.65 6.32
N ASP A 79 -5.77 -8.48 6.80
CA ASP A 79 -5.54 -7.20 6.12
C ASP A 79 -4.05 -6.85 6.13
N HIS A 80 -3.40 -6.92 7.31
CA HIS A 80 -1.96 -6.64 7.43
C HIS A 80 -1.10 -7.67 6.68
N ALA A 81 -1.46 -8.95 6.74
CA ALA A 81 -0.78 -9.98 5.96
C ALA A 81 -0.92 -9.74 4.44
N ALA A 82 -2.10 -9.30 3.97
CA ALA A 82 -2.31 -8.98 2.57
C ALA A 82 -1.51 -7.76 2.11
N HIS A 83 -1.37 -6.73 2.94
CA HIS A 83 -0.55 -5.54 2.64
C HIS A 83 0.93 -5.91 2.59
N LEU A 84 1.41 -6.63 3.61
CA LEU A 84 2.78 -7.10 3.69
C LEU A 84 3.14 -8.02 2.51
N ALA A 85 2.32 -9.03 2.24
CA ALA A 85 2.51 -9.93 1.11
C ALA A 85 2.46 -9.18 -0.22
N GLY A 86 1.52 -8.24 -0.39
CA GLY A 86 1.45 -7.38 -1.55
C GLY A 86 2.78 -6.67 -1.81
N MET A 87 3.30 -5.93 -0.83
CA MET A 87 4.57 -5.20 -0.98
C MET A 87 5.76 -6.11 -1.30
N LEU A 88 5.86 -7.27 -0.63
CA LEU A 88 6.97 -8.20 -0.83
C LEU A 88 6.94 -8.85 -2.23
N PHE A 89 5.79 -9.39 -2.65
CA PHE A 89 5.66 -10.03 -3.96
C PHE A 89 5.70 -9.01 -5.10
N GLY A 90 5.09 -7.84 -4.91
CA GLY A 90 5.19 -6.74 -5.87
C GLY A 90 6.65 -6.35 -6.13
N ARG A 91 7.46 -6.24 -5.08
CA ARG A 91 8.87 -5.86 -5.21
C ARG A 91 9.74 -6.90 -5.93
N SER A 92 9.30 -8.15 -5.97
CA SER A 92 9.98 -9.23 -6.69
C SER A 92 9.66 -9.29 -8.19
N VAL A 93 8.83 -8.37 -8.70
CA VAL A 93 8.54 -8.27 -10.13
C VAL A 93 9.83 -7.86 -10.89
N PRO A 94 10.21 -8.61 -11.94
CA PRO A 94 11.43 -8.35 -12.72
C PRO A 94 11.36 -7.07 -13.55
#